data_AF-A0A423WVG6-F1
#
_entry.id   AF-A0A423WVG6-F1
#
_cell.length_a   1.000
_cell.length_b   1.000
_cell.length_c   1.000
_cell.angle_alpha   90.00
_cell.angle_beta   90.00
_cell.angle_gamma   90.00
#
_symmetry.space_group_name_H-M   'P 1'
#
loop_
_entity.id
_entity.type
_entity.pdbx_description
1 polymer ?
#
loop_
_entity_poly.entity_id
_entity_poly.type
_entity_poly.pdbx_seq_one_letter_code
_entity_poly.pdbx_strand_id
1 'polypeptide(L)'
;MAPTASNTAIPHANANANMYNPPRPVEVYHLHDDIDAAIPAEVREQYQTDDKGHVLFFTAPPLNRPHHGVAEEHATLGHSVRYLSDIHKHRAERERKRKERDEALERERAETAVREKEMREQQEREMGAVAGQMLGDYFLGLQRGNERMEKDLEPVRADKAAWEAEKGAMKKMQQLQQ
;
A
#
# COMPACT_ATOMS: atom_id res chain seq x y z
N MET A 1 -8.91 -7.20 -5.94
CA MET A 1 -9.53 -5.92 -5.57
C MET A 1 -9.07 -4.88 -6.59
N ALA A 2 -9.95 -4.45 -7.49
CA ALA A 2 -9.63 -3.47 -8.53
C ALA A 2 -9.81 -2.03 -7.97
N PRO A 3 -9.01 -1.03 -8.41
CA PRO A 3 -9.16 0.34 -7.95
C PRO A 3 -10.41 0.99 -8.56
N THR A 4 -11.30 1.50 -7.71
CA THR A 4 -12.47 2.29 -8.11
C THR A 4 -12.04 3.67 -8.61
N ALA A 5 -12.49 4.05 -9.81
CA ALA A 5 -12.27 5.37 -10.37
C ALA A 5 -13.03 6.45 -9.59
N SER A 6 -12.32 7.50 -9.16
CA SER A 6 -12.89 8.67 -8.48
C SER A 6 -13.54 9.60 -9.51
N ASN A 7 -14.87 9.57 -9.61
CA ASN A 7 -15.66 10.52 -10.40
C ASN A 7 -15.82 11.84 -9.63
N THR A 8 -14.76 12.66 -9.58
CA THR A 8 -14.90 14.05 -9.14
C THR A 8 -15.35 14.87 -10.34
N ALA A 9 -16.65 15.20 -10.40
CA ALA A 9 -17.22 16.05 -11.43
C ALA A 9 -16.53 17.43 -11.41
N ILE A 10 -15.93 17.82 -12.54
CA ILE A 10 -15.33 19.15 -12.73
C ILE A 10 -16.50 20.15 -12.82
N PRO A 11 -16.61 21.13 -11.90
CA PRO A 11 -17.66 22.13 -11.99
C PRO A 11 -17.47 22.93 -13.28
N HIS A 12 -18.44 22.82 -14.20
CA HIS A 12 -18.46 23.62 -15.42
C HIS A 12 -18.73 25.08 -15.07
N ALA A 13 -17.90 25.98 -15.60
CA ALA A 13 -17.86 27.41 -15.29
C ALA A 13 -19.11 28.23 -15.69
N ASN A 14 -20.20 27.59 -16.16
CA ASN A 14 -21.35 28.27 -16.74
C ASN A 14 -22.72 27.86 -16.16
N ALA A 15 -22.75 27.26 -14.96
CA ALA A 15 -24.02 26.87 -14.33
C ALA A 15 -24.94 28.06 -13.94
N ASN A 16 -24.42 29.30 -13.88
CA ASN A 16 -25.12 30.46 -13.30
C ASN A 16 -25.25 31.67 -14.24
N ALA A 17 -25.36 31.45 -15.56
CA ALA A 17 -25.34 32.54 -16.55
C ALA A 17 -26.50 33.57 -16.45
N ASN A 18 -27.56 33.29 -15.68
CA ASN A 18 -28.73 34.17 -15.53
C ASN A 18 -28.95 34.70 -14.08
N MET A 19 -27.93 34.68 -13.22
CA MET A 19 -28.05 35.23 -11.88
C MET A 19 -27.93 36.76 -11.93
N TYR A 20 -28.92 37.47 -11.37
CA TYR A 20 -28.90 38.92 -11.24
C TYR A 20 -27.59 39.37 -10.56
N ASN A 21 -26.79 40.18 -11.27
CA ASN A 21 -25.60 40.79 -10.73
C ASN A 21 -25.99 42.19 -10.20
N PRO A 22 -26.19 42.37 -8.87
CA PRO A 22 -26.53 43.67 -8.33
C PRO A 22 -25.45 44.69 -8.71
N PRO A 23 -25.82 45.99 -8.88
CA PRO A 23 -24.84 47.04 -9.13
C PRO A 23 -23.79 47.01 -8.02
N ARG A 24 -22.51 46.97 -8.41
CA ARG A 24 -21.41 46.92 -7.44
C ARG A 24 -21.49 48.18 -6.58
N PRO A 25 -21.37 48.05 -5.24
CA PRO A 25 -21.29 49.22 -4.38
C PRO A 25 -20.08 50.07 -4.78
N VAL A 26 -20.21 51.39 -4.64
CA VAL A 26 -19.11 52.31 -4.89
C VAL A 26 -17.99 51.99 -3.89
N GLU A 27 -16.78 51.72 -4.38
CA GLU A 27 -15.63 51.32 -3.54
C GLU A 27 -14.73 52.50 -3.14
N VAL A 28 -14.94 53.66 -3.78
CA VAL A 28 -14.12 54.87 -3.66
C VAL A 28 -15.01 56.07 -3.36
N TYR A 29 -14.72 56.76 -2.26
CA TYR A 29 -15.45 57.94 -1.80
C TYR A 29 -14.50 59.13 -1.69
N HIS A 30 -15.02 60.32 -1.90
CA HIS A 30 -14.36 61.57 -1.54
C HIS A 30 -15.19 62.31 -0.49
N LEU A 31 -14.56 63.22 0.24
CA LEU A 31 -15.27 64.09 1.17
C LEU A 31 -16.10 65.14 0.41
N HIS A 32 -17.04 65.77 1.11
CA HIS A 32 -17.77 66.91 0.55
C HIS A 32 -16.81 68.07 0.25
N ASP A 33 -17.04 68.81 -0.82
CA ASP A 33 -16.11 69.81 -1.37
C ASP A 33 -15.64 70.83 -0.32
N ASP A 34 -16.55 71.28 0.55
CA ASP A 34 -16.23 72.22 1.64
C ASP A 34 -15.22 71.66 2.65
N ILE A 35 -15.29 70.36 2.92
CA ILE A 35 -14.44 69.66 3.89
C ILE A 35 -13.12 69.26 3.22
N ASP A 36 -13.16 68.80 1.97
CA ASP A 36 -11.97 68.44 1.21
C ASP A 36 -11.06 69.66 0.95
N ALA A 37 -11.66 70.84 0.69
CA ALA A 37 -10.94 72.10 0.55
C ALA A 37 -10.24 72.55 1.85
N ALA A 38 -10.70 72.11 3.02
CA ALA A 38 -10.07 72.41 4.30
C ALA A 38 -8.81 71.55 4.57
N ILE A 39 -8.54 70.53 3.76
CA ILE A 39 -7.36 69.66 3.89
C ILE A 39 -6.12 70.42 3.37
N PRO A 40 -5.07 70.59 4.21
CA PRO A 40 -3.82 71.23 3.79
C PRO A 40 -3.15 70.50 2.62
N ALA A 41 -2.48 71.26 1.73
CA ALA A 41 -1.82 70.72 0.54
C ALA A 41 -0.75 69.65 0.87
N GLU A 42 0.04 69.89 1.92
CA GLU A 42 1.08 68.96 2.42
C GLU A 42 0.51 67.61 2.89
N VAL A 43 -0.73 67.60 3.39
CA VAL A 43 -1.44 66.36 3.73
C VAL A 43 -1.96 65.70 2.45
N ARG A 44 -2.53 66.49 1.53
CA ARG A 44 -3.11 66.02 0.27
C ARG A 44 -2.09 65.29 -0.62
N GLU A 45 -0.84 65.74 -0.65
CA GLU A 45 0.26 65.11 -1.39
C GLU A 45 0.61 63.68 -0.90
N GLN A 46 0.24 63.32 0.33
CA GLN A 46 0.52 61.99 0.89
C GLN A 46 -0.51 60.92 0.49
N TYR A 47 -1.63 61.34 -0.10
CA TYR A 47 -2.75 60.45 -0.44
C TYR A 47 -3.02 60.45 -1.95
N GLN A 48 -3.76 59.44 -2.40
CA GLN A 48 -4.23 59.39 -3.79
C GLN A 48 -5.33 60.42 -4.01
N THR A 49 -5.24 61.15 -5.13
CA THR A 49 -6.20 62.18 -5.52
C THR A 49 -6.81 61.87 -6.89
N ASP A 50 -8.01 62.41 -7.16
CA ASP A 50 -8.64 62.35 -8.47
C ASP A 50 -8.14 63.45 -9.42
N ASP A 51 -8.68 63.50 -10.65
CA ASP A 51 -8.33 64.51 -11.65
C ASP A 51 -8.66 65.96 -11.22
N LYS A 52 -9.49 66.13 -10.18
CA LYS A 52 -9.88 67.42 -9.60
C LYS A 52 -9.11 67.74 -8.31
N GLY A 53 -8.26 66.83 -7.84
CA GLY A 53 -7.43 66.99 -6.65
C GLY A 53 -8.12 66.66 -5.32
N HIS A 54 -9.24 65.93 -5.31
CA HIS A 54 -9.91 65.47 -4.10
C HIS A 54 -9.27 64.21 -3.53
N VAL A 55 -9.21 64.08 -2.20
CA VAL A 55 -8.60 62.90 -1.55
C VAL A 55 -9.53 61.69 -1.64
N LEU A 56 -8.98 60.57 -2.12
CA LEU A 56 -9.71 59.31 -2.30
C LEU A 56 -9.64 58.42 -1.07
N PHE A 57 -10.81 58.00 -0.58
CA PHE A 57 -10.99 57.04 0.50
C PHE A 57 -11.52 55.71 -0.04
N PHE A 58 -10.82 54.62 0.26
CA PHE A 58 -11.18 53.28 -0.22
C PHE A 58 -11.82 52.46 0.90
N THR A 59 -12.95 51.80 0.62
CA THR A 59 -13.60 50.90 1.59
C THR A 59 -12.90 49.55 1.70
N ALA A 60 -12.13 49.18 0.68
CA ALA A 60 -11.29 48.00 0.67
C ALA A 60 -9.87 48.41 0.24
N PRO A 61 -8.82 47.79 0.80
CA PRO A 61 -7.45 48.04 0.35
C PRO A 61 -7.35 47.77 -1.16
N PRO A 62 -6.64 48.62 -1.93
CA PRO A 62 -6.55 48.46 -3.38
C PRO A 62 -6.05 47.06 -3.73
N LEU A 63 -6.82 46.39 -4.58
CA LEU A 63 -6.71 44.94 -4.87
C LEU A 63 -5.34 44.56 -5.44
N ASN A 64 -4.62 45.52 -6.01
CA ASN A 64 -3.40 45.31 -6.78
C ASN A 64 -2.21 46.01 -6.13
N ARG A 65 -1.84 45.59 -4.91
CA ARG A 65 -0.51 45.91 -4.38
C ARG A 65 0.50 44.97 -5.04
N PRO A 66 1.66 45.46 -5.51
CA PRO A 66 2.70 44.60 -6.07
C PRO A 66 3.13 43.50 -5.08
N HIS A 67 3.00 43.77 -3.78
CA HIS A 67 3.28 42.84 -2.70
C HIS A 67 2.08 42.77 -1.75
N HIS A 68 1.60 41.54 -1.46
CA HIS A 68 0.41 41.26 -0.64
C HIS A 68 0.60 41.63 0.84
N GLY A 69 0.75 42.93 1.15
CA GLY A 69 0.86 43.42 2.52
C GLY A 69 2.22 43.14 3.19
N VAL A 70 3.25 42.82 2.42
CA VAL A 70 4.62 42.59 2.89
C VAL A 70 5.52 43.72 2.37
N ALA A 71 6.46 44.20 3.19
CA ALA A 71 7.46 45.17 2.77
C ALA A 71 8.26 44.63 1.55
N GLU A 72 8.69 45.52 0.66
CA GLU A 72 9.38 45.18 -0.59
C GLU A 72 10.62 44.29 -0.34
N GLU A 73 11.37 44.56 0.73
CA GLU A 73 12.54 43.79 1.17
C GLU A 73 12.24 42.33 1.54
N HIS A 74 10.98 42.01 1.84
CA HIS A 74 10.54 40.69 2.29
C HIS A 74 9.52 40.04 1.36
N ALA A 75 9.11 40.74 0.29
CA ALA A 75 8.10 40.24 -0.63
C ALA A 75 8.57 39.05 -1.47
N THR A 76 9.88 38.86 -1.63
CA THR A 76 10.49 37.70 -2.29
C THR A 76 10.66 36.49 -1.36
N LEU A 77 10.50 36.67 -0.04
CA LEU A 77 10.54 35.58 0.93
C LEU A 77 9.19 34.85 0.93
N GLY A 78 9.04 33.86 0.04
CA GLY A 78 7.84 33.00 -0.01
C GLY A 78 7.57 32.19 1.27
N HIS A 79 8.49 32.24 2.25
CA HIS A 79 8.35 31.66 3.58
C HIS A 79 8.84 32.62 4.65
N SER A 80 8.37 32.46 5.88
CA SER A 80 8.84 33.25 7.02
C SER A 80 10.33 33.03 7.27
N VAL A 81 11.04 34.07 7.73
CA VAL A 81 12.46 34.01 8.12
C VAL A 81 12.71 32.88 9.11
N ARG A 82 11.78 32.70 10.06
CA ARG A 82 11.81 31.60 11.04
C ARG A 82 11.78 30.22 10.39
N TYR A 83 10.96 30.04 9.35
CA TYR A 83 10.90 28.76 8.64
C TYR A 83 12.22 28.47 7.93
N LEU A 84 12.82 29.47 7.27
CA LEU A 84 14.10 29.31 6.58
C LEU A 84 15.25 28.99 7.54
N SER A 85 15.26 29.56 8.75
CA SER A 85 16.28 29.23 9.76
C SER A 85 16.15 27.80 10.30
N ASP A 86 14.92 27.28 10.42
CA ASP A 86 14.67 25.97 11.01
C ASP A 86 14.51 24.82 9.99
N ILE A 87 14.47 25.13 8.68
CA ILE A 87 14.20 24.14 7.62
C ILE A 87 15.19 22.98 7.62
N HIS A 88 16.47 23.25 7.92
CA HIS A 88 17.50 22.22 7.97
C HIS A 88 17.26 21.25 9.14
N LYS A 89 16.86 21.76 10.31
CA LYS A 89 16.52 20.94 11.47
C LYS A 89 15.31 20.07 11.18
N HIS A 90 14.26 20.64 10.57
CA HIS A 90 13.06 19.89 10.20
C HIS A 90 13.31 18.84 9.12
N ARG A 91 14.25 19.07 8.19
CA ARG A 91 14.65 18.06 7.20
C ARG A 91 15.44 16.93 7.86
N ALA A 92 16.42 17.26 8.70
CA ALA A 92 17.21 16.26 9.42
C ALA A 92 16.35 15.38 10.35
N GLU A 93 15.38 15.98 11.06
CA GLU A 93 14.45 15.23 11.91
C GLU A 93 13.57 14.27 11.08
N ARG A 94 13.08 14.71 9.92
CA ARG A 94 12.30 13.84 9.03
C ARG A 94 13.13 12.70 8.44
N GLU A 95 14.37 12.96 8.06
CA GLU A 95 15.29 11.93 7.58
C GLU A 95 15.60 10.91 8.68
N ARG A 96 15.87 11.37 9.90
CA ARG A 96 16.07 10.49 11.06
C ARG A 96 14.86 9.60 11.31
N LYS A 97 13.65 10.19 11.34
CA LYS A 97 12.39 9.43 11.52
C LYS A 97 12.15 8.42 10.41
N ARG A 98 12.49 8.75 9.16
CA ARG A 98 12.40 7.81 8.02
C ARG A 98 13.36 6.65 8.22
N LYS A 99 14.62 6.93 8.52
CA LYS A 99 15.65 5.92 8.75
C LYS A 99 15.30 4.98 9.92
N GLU A 100 14.89 5.52 11.07
CA GLU A 100 14.48 4.73 12.25
C GLU A 100 13.32 3.77 11.93
N ARG A 101 12.32 4.26 11.18
CA ARG A 101 11.18 3.44 10.76
C ARG A 101 11.61 2.34 9.79
N ASP A 102 12.42 2.69 8.80
CA ASP A 102 12.85 1.74 7.77
C ASP A 102 13.76 0.66 8.40
N GLU A 103 14.64 1.01 9.34
CA GLU A 103 15.43 0.06 10.13
C GLU A 103 14.56 -0.84 11.03
N ALA A 104 13.50 -0.30 11.64
CA ALA A 104 12.58 -1.10 12.44
C ALA A 104 11.82 -2.13 11.59
N LEU A 105 11.37 -1.72 10.40
CA LEU A 105 10.68 -2.62 9.46
C LEU A 105 11.61 -3.73 8.95
N GLU A 106 12.87 -3.41 8.65
CA GLU A 106 13.87 -4.40 8.24
C GLU A 106 14.17 -5.41 9.36
N ARG A 107 14.26 -4.95 10.63
CA ARG A 107 14.41 -5.87 11.78
C ARG A 107 13.21 -6.80 11.92
N GLU A 108 12.00 -6.29 11.82
CA GLU A 108 10.78 -7.10 11.91
C GLU A 108 10.70 -8.14 10.76
N ARG A 109 11.07 -7.75 9.54
CA ARG A 109 11.17 -8.66 8.39
C ARG A 109 12.20 -9.76 8.60
N ALA A 110 13.37 -9.40 9.16
CA ALA A 110 14.40 -10.39 9.45
C ALA A 110 13.94 -11.38 10.53
N GLU A 111 13.31 -10.90 11.61
CA GLU A 111 12.80 -11.76 12.68
C GLU A 111 11.67 -12.68 12.20
N THR A 112 10.74 -12.16 11.39
CA THR A 112 9.65 -12.96 10.82
C THR A 112 10.16 -14.01 9.85
N ALA A 113 11.14 -13.67 9.00
CA ALA A 113 11.76 -14.63 8.08
C ALA A 113 12.50 -15.76 8.82
N VAL A 114 13.19 -15.45 9.93
CA VAL A 114 13.84 -16.47 10.76
C VAL A 114 12.80 -17.41 11.39
N ARG A 115 11.73 -16.84 11.99
CA ARG A 115 10.65 -17.64 12.59
C ARG A 115 9.94 -18.51 11.55
N GLU A 116 9.67 -17.98 10.37
CA GLU A 116 9.03 -18.74 9.30
C GLU A 116 9.92 -19.90 8.84
N LYS A 117 11.23 -19.67 8.71
CA LYS A 117 12.19 -20.72 8.37
C LYS A 117 12.24 -21.81 9.44
N GLU A 118 12.30 -21.44 10.72
CA GLU A 118 12.28 -22.39 11.85
C GLU A 118 10.98 -23.20 11.87
N MET A 119 9.83 -22.55 11.69
CA MET A 119 8.52 -23.23 11.62
C MET A 119 8.46 -24.21 10.44
N ARG A 120 8.98 -23.82 9.27
CA ARG A 120 9.03 -24.68 8.09
C ARG A 120 9.94 -25.88 8.32
N GLU A 121 11.13 -25.68 8.89
CA GLU A 121 12.03 -26.79 9.23
C GLU A 121 11.41 -27.75 10.25
N GLN A 122 10.67 -27.24 11.24
CA GLN A 122 9.93 -28.08 12.19
C GLN A 122 8.82 -28.87 11.49
N GLN A 123 8.02 -28.24 10.63
CA GLN A 123 6.98 -28.91 9.85
C GLN A 123 7.56 -29.99 8.93
N GLU A 124 8.70 -29.74 8.27
CA GLU A 124 9.37 -30.72 7.42
C GLU A 124 9.87 -31.93 8.24
N ARG A 125 10.39 -31.70 9.45
CA ARG A 125 10.80 -32.79 10.37
C ARG A 125 9.61 -33.61 10.87
N GLU A 126 8.54 -32.94 11.29
CA GLU A 126 7.31 -33.60 11.76
C GLU A 126 6.67 -34.42 10.62
N MET A 127 6.57 -33.84 9.43
CA MET A 127 6.04 -34.53 8.25
C MET A 127 6.91 -35.73 7.87
N GLY A 128 8.24 -35.59 7.93
CA GLY A 128 9.17 -36.70 7.70
C GLY A 128 9.00 -37.83 8.72
N ALA A 129 8.82 -37.50 10.00
CA ALA A 129 8.58 -38.49 11.05
C ALA A 129 7.26 -39.24 10.86
N VAL A 130 6.17 -38.51 10.57
CA VAL A 130 4.85 -39.10 10.31
C VAL A 130 4.87 -39.98 9.06
N ALA A 131 5.48 -39.48 7.97
CA ALA A 131 5.61 -40.25 6.73
C ALA A 131 6.44 -41.53 6.94
N GLY A 132 7.53 -41.45 7.73
CA GLY A 132 8.34 -42.60 8.08
C GLY A 132 7.56 -43.67 8.86
N GLN A 133 6.76 -43.25 9.85
CA GLN A 133 5.89 -44.16 10.61
C GLN A 133 4.84 -44.82 9.70
N MET A 134 4.14 -44.03 8.87
CA MET A 134 3.13 -44.57 7.96
C MET A 134 3.70 -45.57 6.96
N LEU A 135 4.88 -45.29 6.40
CA LEU A 135 5.56 -46.22 5.51
C LEU A 135 5.97 -47.49 6.24
N GLY A 136 6.50 -47.38 7.46
CA GLY A 136 6.85 -48.53 8.30
C GLY A 136 5.64 -49.44 8.55
N ASP A 137 4.50 -48.87 8.95
CA ASP A 137 3.26 -49.60 9.19
C ASP A 137 2.74 -50.27 7.91
N TYR A 138 2.84 -49.59 6.76
CA TYR A 138 2.47 -50.15 5.48
C TYR A 138 3.31 -51.36 5.09
N PHE A 139 4.64 -51.29 5.24
CA PHE A 139 5.54 -52.42 4.95
C PHE A 139 5.29 -53.61 5.88
N LEU A 140 5.10 -53.37 7.17
CA LEU A 140 4.74 -54.42 8.12
C LEU A 140 3.38 -55.06 7.78
N GLY A 141 2.43 -54.26 7.34
CA GLY A 141 1.14 -54.72 6.84
C GLY A 141 1.28 -55.62 5.61
N LEU A 142 2.08 -55.21 4.63
CA LEU A 142 2.37 -56.00 3.43
C LEU A 142 3.06 -57.33 3.77
N GLN A 143 4.06 -57.31 4.65
CA GLN A 143 4.76 -58.52 5.06
C GLN A 143 3.80 -59.52 5.72
N ARG A 144 2.96 -59.05 6.65
CA ARG A 144 1.92 -59.88 7.28
C ARG A 144 0.90 -60.41 6.26
N GLY A 145 0.55 -59.59 5.26
CA GLY A 145 -0.31 -59.99 4.16
C GLY A 145 0.30 -61.10 3.32
N ASN A 146 1.58 -60.97 2.97
CA ASN A 146 2.34 -62.00 2.24
C ASN A 146 2.43 -63.30 3.02
N GLU A 147 2.74 -63.26 4.32
CA GLU A 147 2.81 -64.45 5.17
C GLU A 147 1.45 -65.19 5.24
N ARG A 148 0.34 -64.43 5.27
CA ARG A 148 -1.01 -65.03 5.20
C ARG A 148 -1.26 -65.68 3.84
N MET A 149 -0.94 -64.98 2.77
CA MET A 149 -1.10 -65.50 1.41
C MET A 149 -0.25 -66.75 1.18
N GLU A 150 0.98 -66.80 1.70
CA GLU A 150 1.82 -67.99 1.62
C GLU A 150 1.18 -69.19 2.31
N LYS A 151 0.64 -69.01 3.53
CA LYS A 151 -0.08 -70.05 4.26
C LYS A 151 -1.33 -70.53 3.52
N ASP A 152 -2.11 -69.61 2.97
CA ASP A 152 -3.33 -69.94 2.22
C ASP A 152 -3.00 -70.67 0.90
N LEU A 153 -1.81 -70.45 0.33
CA LEU A 153 -1.34 -71.11 -0.88
C LEU A 153 -0.66 -72.47 -0.65
N GLU A 154 -0.26 -72.80 0.58
CA GLU A 154 0.33 -74.12 0.90
C GLU A 154 -0.51 -75.32 0.43
N PRO A 155 -1.83 -75.41 0.71
CA PRO A 155 -2.63 -76.54 0.26
C PRO A 155 -2.68 -76.61 -1.28
N VAL A 156 -2.84 -75.46 -1.95
CA VAL A 156 -2.87 -75.41 -3.43
C VAL A 156 -1.53 -75.85 -4.02
N ARG A 157 -0.41 -75.51 -3.38
CA ARG A 157 0.94 -75.95 -3.79
C ARG A 157 1.14 -77.45 -3.55
N ALA A 158 0.64 -77.97 -2.44
CA ALA A 158 0.68 -79.41 -2.14
C ALA A 158 -0.15 -80.21 -3.15
N ASP A 159 -1.37 -79.75 -3.46
CA ASP A 159 -2.25 -80.36 -4.47
C ASP A 159 -1.59 -80.34 -5.86
N LYS A 160 -0.98 -79.21 -6.23
CA LYS A 160 -0.24 -79.10 -7.49
C LYS A 160 0.95 -80.07 -7.55
N ALA A 161 1.72 -80.18 -6.47
CA ALA A 161 2.86 -81.09 -6.40
C ALA A 161 2.42 -82.57 -6.49
N ALA A 162 1.32 -82.93 -5.83
CA ALA A 162 0.73 -84.26 -5.93
C ALA A 162 0.27 -84.58 -7.37
N TRP A 163 -0.41 -83.63 -8.02
CA TRP A 163 -0.82 -83.76 -9.42
C TRP A 163 0.36 -83.90 -10.38
N GLU A 164 1.44 -83.12 -10.19
CA GLU A 164 2.66 -83.23 -11.00
C GLU A 164 3.37 -84.58 -10.80
N ALA A 165 3.41 -85.10 -9.56
CA ALA A 165 3.97 -86.42 -9.25
C ALA A 165 3.17 -87.54 -9.91
N GLU A 166 1.84 -87.49 -9.84
CA GLU A 166 0.94 -88.45 -10.49
C GLU A 166 1.15 -88.44 -12.01
N LYS A 167 1.17 -87.26 -12.63
CA LYS A 167 1.41 -87.11 -14.08
C LYS A 167 2.79 -87.62 -14.50
N GLY A 168 3.81 -87.39 -13.67
CA GLY A 168 5.16 -87.91 -13.88
C GLY A 168 5.23 -89.43 -13.80
N ALA A 169 4.52 -90.04 -12.84
CA ALA A 169 4.42 -91.50 -12.69
C ALA A 169 3.69 -92.14 -13.88
N MET A 170 2.57 -91.56 -14.31
CA MET A 170 1.83 -92.01 -15.50
C MET A 170 2.70 -91.97 -16.76
N LYS A 171 3.48 -90.90 -16.96
CA LYS A 171 4.40 -90.79 -18.11
C LYS A 171 5.50 -91.86 -18.08
N LYS A 172 6.04 -92.19 -16.90
CA LYS A 172 7.03 -93.28 -16.74
C LYS A 172 6.42 -94.66 -17.01
N MET A 173 5.19 -94.91 -16.53
CA MET A 173 4.48 -96.16 -16.82
C MET A 173 4.18 -96.32 -18.32
N GLN A 174 3.83 -95.23 -18.99
CA GLN A 174 3.57 -95.24 -20.44
C GLN A 174 4.84 -95.47 -21.27
N GLN A 175 6.01 -95.05 -20.79
CA GLN A 175 7.31 -95.33 -21.42
C GLN A 175 7.80 -96.77 -21.23
N LEU A 176 7.32 -97.49 -20.22
CA LEU A 176 7.67 -98.90 -19.96
C LEU A 176 6.80 -99.89 -20.75
N GLN A 177 5.73 -99.41 -21.39
CA GLN A 177 4.79 -100.20 -22.20
C GLN A 177 4.99 -100.03 -23.72
N GLN A 178 6.02 -99.30 -24.15
CA GLN A 178 6.48 -99.18 -25.54
C GLN A 178 7.87 -99.80 -25.69
#